data_AF-U5MXN7-F1
#
_entry.id   AF-U5MXN7-F1
#
_cell.length_a   1.000
_cell.length_b   1.000
_cell.length_c   1.000
_cell.angle_alpha   90.00
_cell.angle_beta   90.00
_cell.angle_gamma   90.00
#
_symmetry.space_group_name_H-M   'P 1'
#
loop_
_entity.id
_entity.type
_entity.pdbx_description
1 polymer ?
#
loop_
_entity_poly.entity_id
_entity_poly.type
_entity_poly.pdbx_seq_one_letter_code
_entity_poly.pdbx_strand_id
1 'polypeptide(L)' 'MIKFIKEIFSFENFKKAMLYSLSSRPNLTTDDYKNLTNILKNMDQKDINQEKHIKKTA' A
#
# COMPACT_ATOMS: atom_id res chain seq x y z
N MET A 1 21.23 -0.01 -11.10
CA MET A 1 20.87 -0.50 -9.75
C MET A 1 19.95 0.46 -9.00
N ILE A 2 20.33 1.71 -8.74
CA ILE A 2 19.49 2.69 -8.01
C ILE A 2 18.13 2.95 -8.70
N LYS A 3 18.09 3.06 -10.03
CA LYS A 3 16.85 3.26 -10.79
C LYS A 3 15.88 2.08 -10.66
N PHE A 4 16.40 0.85 -10.70
CA PHE A 4 15.63 -0.38 -10.53
C PHE A 4 15.04 -0.51 -9.11
N ILE A 5 15.84 -0.18 -8.08
CA ILE A 5 15.35 -0.13 -6.70
C ILE A 5 14.23 0.92 -6.57
N LYS A 6 14.40 2.13 -7.14
CA LYS A 6 13.35 3.16 -7.14
C LYS A 6 12.09 2.71 -7.87
N GLU A 7 12.21 1.95 -8.95
CA GLU A 7 11.05 1.41 -9.67
C GLU A 7 10.32 0.32 -8.88
N ILE A 8 11.04 -0.57 -8.17
CA ILE A 8 10.44 -1.60 -7.32
C ILE A 8 9.70 -0.98 -6.13
N PHE A 9 10.29 0.03 -5.49
CA PHE A 9 9.70 0.72 -4.34
C PHE A 9 8.86 1.95 -4.73
N SER A 10 8.57 2.12 -6.02
CA SER A 10 7.69 3.20 -6.48
C SER A 10 6.24 2.89 -6.08
N PHE A 11 5.67 3.76 -5.25
CA PHE A 11 4.26 3.71 -4.86
C PHE A 11 3.32 3.71 -6.07
N GLU A 12 3.73 4.39 -7.16
CA GLU A 12 2.97 4.44 -8.40
C GLU A 12 2.94 3.09 -9.13
N ASN A 13 4.08 2.39 -9.15
CA ASN A 13 4.17 1.04 -9.71
C ASN A 13 3.43 0.02 -8.85
N PHE A 14 3.48 0.17 -7.52
CA PHE A 14 2.70 -0.65 -6.58
C PHE A 14 1.19 -0.50 -6.83
N LYS A 15 0.69 0.73 -6.96
CA LYS A 15 -0.71 1.00 -7.32
C LYS A 15 -1.11 0.38 -8.66
N LYS A 16 -0.26 0.48 -9.69
CA LYS A 16 -0.53 -0.15 -11.00
C LYS A 16 -0.60 -1.67 -10.89
N ALA A 17 0.35 -2.31 -10.21
CA ALA A 17 0.35 -3.76 -10.01
C ALA A 17 -0.90 -4.23 -9.26
N MET A 18 -1.30 -3.49 -8.23
CA MET A 18 -2.52 -3.72 -7.48
C MET A 18 -3.76 -3.64 -8.39
N LEU A 19 -3.91 -2.58 -9.17
CA LEU A 19 -5.02 -2.43 -10.12
C LEU A 19 -5.04 -3.56 -11.16
N TYR A 20 -3.90 -3.90 -11.76
CA TYR A 20 -3.83 -5.02 -12.72
C TYR A 20 -4.20 -6.36 -12.07
N SER A 21 -3.74 -6.61 -10.84
CA SER A 21 -4.08 -7.84 -10.11
C SER A 21 -5.57 -7.92 -9.81
N LEU A 22 -6.19 -6.79 -9.47
CA LEU A 22 -7.63 -6.68 -9.25
C LEU A 22 -8.40 -6.90 -10.56
N SER A 23 -8.01 -6.22 -11.64
CA SER A 23 -8.65 -6.37 -12.96
C SER A 23 -8.47 -7.76 -13.58
N SER A 24 -7.42 -8.49 -13.20
CA SER A 24 -7.20 -9.88 -13.62
C SER A 24 -8.09 -10.89 -12.91
N ARG A 25 -8.79 -10.49 -11.84
CA ARG A 25 -9.74 -11.32 -11.11
C ARG A 25 -11.17 -11.00 -11.57
N PRO A 26 -11.84 -11.91 -12.30
CA PRO A 26 -13.16 -11.63 -12.85
C PRO A 26 -14.27 -11.46 -11.80
N ASN A 27 -14.05 -11.91 -10.55
CA ASN A 27 -15.04 -11.88 -9.48
C ASN A 27 -14.49 -11.18 -8.23
N LEU A 28 -14.25 -9.88 -8.31
CA LEU A 28 -14.00 -9.07 -7.11
C LEU A 28 -15.31 -8.86 -6.35
N THR A 29 -15.40 -9.43 -5.15
CA THR A 29 -16.56 -9.22 -4.29
C THR A 29 -16.41 -7.94 -3.49
N THR A 30 -17.53 -7.40 -3.00
CA THR A 30 -17.55 -6.22 -2.12
C THR A 30 -16.72 -6.44 -0.85
N ASP A 31 -16.65 -7.69 -0.37
CA ASP A 31 -15.87 -8.08 0.80
C ASP A 31 -14.36 -8.02 0.54
N ASP A 32 -13.91 -8.42 -0.66
CA ASP A 32 -12.51 -8.29 -1.07
C ASP A 32 -12.07 -6.83 -1.05
N TYR A 33 -12.90 -5.92 -1.57
CA TYR A 33 -12.64 -4.48 -1.56
C TYR A 33 -12.59 -3.91 -0.14
N LYS A 34 -13.50 -4.35 0.72
CA LYS A 34 -13.57 -3.89 2.13
C LYS A 34 -12.35 -4.35 2.92
N ASN A 35 -11.92 -5.60 2.72
CA ASN A 35 -10.73 -6.16 3.34
C ASN A 35 -9.47 -5.40 2.90
N LEU A 36 -9.35 -5.14 1.60
CA LEU A 36 -8.26 -4.38 1.01
C LEU A 36 -8.18 -2.94 1.56
N THR A 37 -9.33 -2.28 1.68
CA THR A 37 -9.43 -0.92 2.26
C THR A 37 -8.98 -0.91 3.73
N ASN A 38 -9.37 -1.91 4.51
CA ASN A 38 -8.93 -2.04 5.90
C ASN A 38 -7.42 -2.28 6.00
N ILE A 39 -6.86 -3.14 5.14
CA ILE A 39 -5.42 -3.40 5.09
C ILE A 39 -4.65 -2.11 4.75
N LEU A 40 -5.10 -1.34 3.76
CA LEU A 40 -4.49 -0.06 3.39
C LEU A 40 -4.55 0.95 4.55
N LYS A 41 -5.71 1.15 5.17
CA LYS A 41 -5.85 2.03 6.34
C LYS A 41 -4.94 1.63 7.50
N ASN A 42 -4.79 0.33 7.74
CA ASN A 42 -3.91 -0.17 8.80
C ASN A 42 -2.43 0.07 8.48
N MET A 43 -2.03 0.05 7.20
CA MET A 43 -0.67 0.42 6.80
C MET A 43 -0.43 1.92 7.01
N ASP A 44 -1.34 2.78 6.56
CA ASP A 44 -1.23 4.23 6.77
C ASP A 44 -1.17 4.60 8.27
N GLN A 45 -1.97 3.93 9.11
CA GLN A 45 -1.96 4.14 10.56
C GLN A 45 -0.65 3.66 11.22
N LYS A 46 -0.02 2.60 10.71
CA LYS A 46 1.28 2.15 11.21
C LYS A 46 2.37 3.17 10.91
N ASP A 47 2.37 3.77 9.73
CA ASP A 47 3.32 4.84 9.38
C ASP A 47 3.09 6.10 10.24
N ILE A 48 1.84 6.51 10.48
CA ILE A 48 1.52 7.66 11.35
C ILE A 48 2.01 7.43 12.79
N ASN A 49 1.86 6.21 13.32
CA ASN A 49 2.31 5.90 14.67
C ASN A 49 3.84 5.85 14.77
N GLN A 50 4.55 5.39 13.73
CA GLN A 50 6.01 5.46 13.67
C GLN A 50 6.51 6.90 13.60
N GLU A 51 5.91 7.77 12.77
CA GLU A 51 6.27 9.20 12.72
C GLU A 51 6.05 9.92 14.06
N LYS A 52 4.96 9.61 14.77
CA LYS A 52 4.71 10.17 16.11
C LYS A 52 5.76 9.76 17.14
N HIS A 53 6.27 8.54 17.06
CA HIS A 53 7.33 8.08 17.96
C HIS A 53 8.66 8.79 17.67
N ILE A 54 9.01 9.00 16.40
CA ILE A 54 10.26 9.71 16.03
C ILE A 54 10.26 11.16 16.53
N LYS A 55 9.11 11.87 16.45
CA LYS A 55 8.98 13.26 16.93
C LYS A 55 8.96 13.41 18.45
N LYS A 56 8.68 12.34 19.21
CA LYS A 56 8.65 12.38 20.69
C LYS A 56 10.00 12.16 21.35
N THR A 57 10.99 11.67 20.59
CA THR A 57 12.37 11.41 21.04
C THR A 57 13.39 12.42 20.52
N ALA A 58 12.95 13.53 19.92
CA ALA A 58 13.80 14.65 19.51
C ALA A 58 13.77 15.79 20.53
#